data_AF-A0A1L3ZQ54-F1
#
_entry.id   AF-A0A1L3ZQ54-F1
#
_cell.length_a   1.000
_cell.length_b   1.000
_cell.length_c   1.000
_cell.angle_alpha   90.00
_cell.angle_beta   90.00
_cell.angle_gamma   90.00
#
_symmetry.space_group_name_H-M   'P 1'
#
loop_
_entity.id
_entity.type
_entity.pdbx_description
1 polymer ?
#
loop_
_entity_poly.entity_id
_entity_poly.type
_entity_poly.pdbx_seq_one_letter_code
_entity_poly.pdbx_strand_id
1 'polypeptide(L)'
;MKTKTTTRAIAVLLDPFVDFESGDSKEEFASFCLVQFTRREPADTGPRLEGNAAKPRLDCIAYYRAQEFRQWWPINMAELRLVQRQISSGIGALPGRITTVAADARYITTAPMQAIVPIVDRWSDHSPETLHVLANALVSDLPFTARQQEVVDEWLLSLENQLLATQAWNEDGMPVALEGLETLRSYLVASEPETQKGKALSDVLERQIALNKNWTRSKRQEPDFEIWAPGTKANLQSLRQLSTKGTDD
;
A
#
# COMPACT_ATOMS: atom_id res chain seq x y z
N MET A 1 -19.10 -11.34 -27.17
CA MET A 1 -17.91 -10.56 -27.58
C MET A 1 -17.23 -11.01 -28.88
N LYS A 2 -17.39 -12.27 -29.34
CA LYS A 2 -16.67 -12.77 -30.52
C LYS A 2 -16.95 -12.03 -31.84
N THR A 3 -18.09 -11.34 -31.98
CA THR A 3 -18.54 -10.77 -33.28
C THR A 3 -19.04 -9.32 -33.24
N LYS A 4 -19.07 -8.63 -32.08
CA LYS A 4 -19.59 -7.24 -31.97
C LYS A 4 -18.47 -6.23 -31.75
N THR A 5 -18.51 -5.13 -32.51
CA THR A 5 -17.64 -3.94 -32.49
C THR A 5 -17.90 -2.99 -31.31
N THR A 6 -18.21 -3.54 -30.12
CA THR A 6 -18.52 -2.90 -28.81
C THR A 6 -19.90 -2.21 -28.63
N THR A 7 -20.38 -2.27 -27.36
CA THR A 7 -21.12 -1.17 -26.68
C THR A 7 -21.27 -1.37 -25.15
N ARG A 8 -20.91 -2.52 -24.54
CA ARG A 8 -21.14 -2.78 -23.09
C ARG A 8 -20.08 -3.63 -22.38
N ALA A 9 -18.82 -3.49 -22.75
CA ALA A 9 -17.73 -4.20 -22.09
C ALA A 9 -17.17 -3.35 -20.95
N ILE A 10 -18.01 -3.05 -19.97
CA ILE A 10 -17.69 -2.18 -18.84
C ILE A 10 -17.68 -3.04 -17.58
N ALA A 11 -16.60 -2.95 -16.81
CA ALA A 11 -16.58 -3.40 -15.42
C ALA A 11 -16.61 -2.15 -14.53
N VAL A 12 -17.48 -2.15 -13.53
CA VAL A 12 -17.67 -1.06 -12.57
C VAL A 12 -17.47 -1.63 -11.17
N LEU A 13 -16.71 -0.94 -10.34
CA LEU A 13 -16.54 -1.28 -8.91
C LEU A 13 -17.40 -0.42 -8.00
N LEU A 14 -18.06 0.61 -8.54
CA LEU A 14 -19.01 1.43 -7.80
C LEU A 14 -20.38 0.74 -7.70
N ASP A 15 -20.88 0.60 -6.48
CA ASP A 15 -22.27 0.27 -6.18
C ASP A 15 -22.93 1.49 -5.52
N PRO A 16 -23.75 2.27 -6.25
CA PRO A 16 -24.32 3.50 -5.72
C PRO A 16 -25.15 3.32 -4.44
N PHE A 17 -25.74 2.15 -4.21
CA PHE A 17 -26.54 1.88 -3.02
C PHE A 17 -25.66 1.56 -1.81
N VAL A 18 -24.44 1.06 -2.02
CA VAL A 18 -23.47 0.79 -0.95
C VAL A 18 -22.60 2.02 -0.69
N ASP A 19 -22.14 2.67 -1.76
CA ASP A 19 -21.14 3.74 -1.73
C ASP A 19 -21.73 5.12 -1.38
N PHE A 20 -23.03 5.34 -1.63
CA PHE A 20 -23.68 6.65 -1.42
C PHE A 20 -24.89 6.65 -0.48
N GLU A 21 -25.35 5.48 0.01
CA GLU A 21 -26.34 5.48 1.09
C GLU A 21 -25.67 5.88 2.41
N SER A 22 -26.28 6.87 3.05
CA SER A 22 -25.78 7.58 4.24
C SER A 22 -25.99 6.76 5.52
N GLY A 23 -25.45 5.55 5.54
CA GLY A 23 -25.59 4.60 6.63
C GLY A 23 -24.27 4.14 7.23
N ASP A 24 -23.37 5.06 7.61
CA ASP A 24 -22.14 4.80 8.40
C ASP A 24 -21.29 3.58 7.93
N SER A 25 -21.45 3.12 6.67
CA SER A 25 -20.77 1.97 6.12
C SER A 25 -19.33 2.35 5.79
N LYS A 26 -18.41 1.61 6.42
CA LYS A 26 -16.97 1.84 6.50
C LYS A 26 -16.19 1.38 5.26
N GLU A 27 -16.78 1.42 4.07
CA GLU A 27 -16.04 1.05 2.86
C GLU A 27 -15.37 2.28 2.25
N GLU A 28 -14.05 2.22 2.12
CA GLU A 28 -13.27 3.27 1.47
C GLU A 28 -13.68 3.33 0.00
N PHE A 29 -14.28 4.46 -0.39
CA PHE A 29 -14.76 4.69 -1.75
C PHE A 29 -13.63 4.57 -2.78
N ALA A 30 -13.69 3.51 -3.59
CA ALA A 30 -12.60 3.10 -4.46
C ALA A 30 -12.14 4.21 -5.42
N SER A 31 -10.82 4.41 -5.49
CA SER A 31 -10.20 5.35 -6.44
C SER A 31 -10.42 4.92 -7.89
N PHE A 32 -10.41 3.61 -8.17
CA PHE A 32 -10.81 3.04 -9.45
C PHE A 32 -12.34 2.91 -9.50
N CYS A 33 -12.98 3.51 -10.51
CA CYS A 33 -14.44 3.43 -10.62
C CYS A 33 -14.88 2.42 -11.70
N LEU A 34 -14.26 2.49 -12.88
CA LEU A 34 -14.63 1.63 -14.00
C LEU A 34 -13.50 1.41 -15.00
N VAL A 35 -13.63 0.35 -15.78
CA VAL A 35 -12.84 0.13 -17.00
C VAL A 35 -13.75 -0.31 -18.14
N GLN A 36 -13.54 0.28 -19.31
CA GLN A 36 -14.15 -0.13 -20.56
C GLN A 36 -13.12 -0.83 -21.45
N PHE A 37 -13.50 -1.98 -22.00
CA PHE A 37 -12.70 -2.70 -22.99
C PHE A 37 -13.24 -2.46 -24.40
N THR A 38 -12.36 -2.09 -25.32
CA THR A 38 -12.72 -1.82 -26.71
C THR A 38 -11.95 -2.74 -27.63
N ARG A 39 -12.67 -3.54 -28.41
CA ARG A 39 -12.05 -4.36 -29.46
C ARG A 39 -11.84 -3.49 -30.69
N ARG A 40 -10.59 -3.39 -31.14
CA ARG A 40 -10.17 -2.69 -32.34
C ARG A 40 -9.68 -3.69 -33.37
N GLU A 41 -10.31 -3.70 -34.54
CA GLU A 41 -9.85 -4.53 -35.64
C GLU A 41 -8.48 -4.04 -36.16
N PRO A 42 -7.65 -4.92 -36.74
CA PRO A 42 -6.43 -4.51 -37.40
C PRO A 42 -6.74 -3.49 -38.51
N ALA A 43 -5.93 -2.45 -38.64
CA ALA A 43 -6.07 -1.53 -39.78
C ALA A 43 -5.70 -2.27 -41.08
N ASP A 44 -6.43 -2.02 -42.16
CA ASP A 44 -6.21 -2.66 -43.47
C ASP A 44 -4.99 -2.10 -44.24
N THR A 45 -4.13 -1.34 -43.56
CA THR A 45 -3.09 -0.52 -44.21
C THR A 45 -1.76 -0.64 -43.47
N GLY A 46 -0.92 -1.59 -43.89
CA GLY A 46 0.50 -1.66 -43.49
C GLY A 46 1.15 -3.01 -43.79
N PRO A 47 2.48 -3.05 -44.04
CA PRO A 47 3.20 -4.30 -44.34
C PRO A 47 3.05 -5.27 -43.17
N ARG A 48 2.53 -6.45 -43.49
CA ARG A 48 2.16 -7.50 -42.53
C ARG A 48 3.42 -8.16 -41.98
N LEU A 49 3.76 -7.89 -40.72
CA LEU A 49 4.70 -8.74 -39.98
C LEU A 49 4.04 -10.10 -39.74
N GLU A 50 4.66 -11.15 -40.26
CA GLU A 50 4.15 -12.53 -40.19
C GLU A 50 3.87 -12.97 -38.74
N GLY A 51 2.71 -13.60 -38.52
CA GLY A 51 2.33 -14.22 -37.25
C GLY A 51 1.29 -13.47 -36.39
N ASN A 52 1.21 -12.14 -36.46
CA ASN A 52 0.30 -11.34 -35.59
C ASN A 52 -0.59 -10.31 -36.31
N ALA A 53 -0.47 -10.18 -37.63
CA ALA A 53 -1.09 -9.10 -38.41
C ALA A 53 -2.64 -9.16 -38.54
N ALA A 54 -3.27 -10.30 -38.26
CA ALA A 54 -4.71 -10.49 -38.45
C ALA A 54 -5.53 -10.52 -37.14
N LYS A 55 -4.86 -10.47 -35.97
CA LYS A 55 -5.58 -10.58 -34.69
C LYS A 55 -6.11 -9.21 -34.23
N PRO A 56 -7.39 -9.13 -33.83
CA PRO A 56 -7.92 -7.89 -33.24
C PRO A 56 -7.14 -7.51 -31.98
N ARG A 57 -7.13 -6.23 -31.65
CA ARG A 57 -6.53 -5.71 -30.41
C ARG A 57 -7.61 -5.36 -29.40
N LEU A 58 -7.33 -5.60 -28.12
CA LEU A 58 -8.21 -5.22 -27.02
C LEU A 58 -7.61 -4.01 -26.30
N ASP A 59 -8.16 -2.83 -26.53
CA ASP A 59 -7.79 -1.61 -25.82
C ASP A 59 -8.57 -1.51 -24.49
N CYS A 60 -7.99 -0.84 -23.49
CA CYS A 60 -8.57 -0.61 -22.17
C CYS A 60 -8.64 0.89 -21.88
N ILE A 61 -9.77 1.37 -21.38
CA ILE A 61 -9.96 2.75 -20.94
C ILE A 61 -10.44 2.68 -19.50
N ALA A 62 -9.59 3.01 -18.54
CA ALA A 62 -9.90 3.00 -17.11
C ALA A 62 -10.14 4.42 -16.62
N TYR A 63 -11.13 4.58 -15.74
CA TYR A 63 -11.46 5.84 -15.10
C TYR A 63 -11.24 5.74 -13.59
N TYR A 64 -10.53 6.74 -13.08
CA TYR A 64 -10.20 6.92 -11.68
C TYR A 64 -10.80 8.24 -11.18
N ARG A 65 -11.44 8.21 -10.02
CA ARG A 65 -11.83 9.42 -9.30
C ARG A 65 -10.60 10.22 -8.87
N ALA A 66 -9.64 9.53 -8.25
CA ALA A 66 -8.39 10.08 -7.78
C ALA A 66 -7.25 9.16 -8.21
N GLN A 67 -6.16 9.73 -8.70
CA GLN A 67 -4.99 8.97 -9.13
C GLN A 67 -3.71 9.66 -8.68
N GLU A 68 -2.95 8.99 -7.82
CA GLU A 68 -1.57 9.37 -7.52
C GLU A 68 -0.63 8.77 -8.58
N PHE A 69 0.20 9.61 -9.21
CA PHE A 69 0.97 9.25 -10.39
C PHE A 69 2.32 8.57 -10.13
N ARG A 70 2.95 8.78 -8.96
CA ARG A 70 4.32 8.31 -8.71
C ARG A 70 4.38 6.86 -8.24
N GLN A 71 3.45 6.46 -7.37
CA GLN A 71 3.45 5.18 -6.65
C GLN A 71 2.30 4.29 -7.13
N TRP A 72 1.08 4.83 -7.20
CA TRP A 72 -0.11 4.03 -7.53
C TRP A 72 -0.29 3.81 -9.03
N TRP A 73 -0.01 4.81 -9.86
CA TRP A 73 -0.24 4.69 -11.31
C TRP A 73 0.53 3.53 -11.95
N PRO A 74 1.83 3.27 -11.63
CA PRO A 74 2.52 2.09 -12.15
C PRO A 74 1.86 0.76 -11.77
N ILE A 75 1.36 0.63 -10.53
CA ILE A 75 0.66 -0.55 -10.04
C ILE A 75 -0.66 -0.73 -10.80
N ASN A 76 -1.47 0.32 -10.85
CA ASN A 76 -2.74 0.35 -11.58
C ASN A 76 -2.57 -0.02 -13.06
N MET A 77 -1.49 0.46 -13.70
CA MET A 77 -1.15 0.11 -15.08
C MET A 77 -0.74 -1.36 -15.24
N ALA A 78 0.00 -1.93 -14.28
CA ALA A 78 0.39 -3.33 -14.28
C ALA A 78 -0.82 -4.26 -14.10
N GLU A 79 -1.73 -3.92 -13.19
CA GLU A 79 -2.99 -4.65 -12.97
C GLU A 79 -3.91 -4.59 -14.18
N LEU A 80 -4.12 -3.41 -14.75
CA LEU A 80 -4.87 -3.25 -16.01
C LEU A 80 -4.25 -4.09 -17.14
N ARG A 81 -2.92 -4.13 -17.23
CA ARG A 81 -2.23 -4.98 -18.20
C ARG A 81 -2.48 -6.46 -17.95
N LEU A 82 -2.48 -6.90 -16.69
CA LEU A 82 -2.76 -8.28 -16.31
C LEU A 82 -4.18 -8.68 -16.74
N VAL A 83 -5.18 -7.88 -16.36
CA VAL A 83 -6.59 -8.10 -16.71
C VAL A 83 -6.79 -8.10 -18.23
N GLN A 84 -6.21 -7.12 -18.93
CA GLN A 84 -6.24 -7.06 -20.40
C GLN A 84 -5.67 -8.33 -21.02
N ARG A 85 -4.55 -8.87 -20.51
CA ARG A 85 -3.94 -10.11 -21.01
C ARG A 85 -4.86 -11.32 -20.79
N GLN A 86 -5.47 -11.43 -19.61
CA GLN A 86 -6.41 -12.51 -19.31
C GLN A 86 -7.61 -12.49 -20.28
N ILE A 87 -8.25 -11.33 -20.45
CA ILE A 87 -9.41 -11.18 -21.34
C ILE A 87 -9.01 -11.38 -22.81
N SER A 88 -7.92 -10.75 -23.24
CA SER A 88 -7.44 -10.85 -24.63
C SER A 88 -7.10 -12.29 -25.02
N SER A 89 -6.46 -13.06 -24.13
CA SER A 89 -6.23 -14.49 -24.30
C SER A 89 -7.56 -15.25 -24.49
N GLY A 90 -8.54 -15.01 -23.61
CA GLY A 90 -9.85 -15.67 -23.65
C GLY A 90 -10.68 -15.38 -24.90
N ILE A 91 -10.48 -14.23 -25.56
CA ILE A 91 -11.20 -13.85 -26.78
C ILE A 91 -10.37 -13.98 -28.07
N GLY A 92 -9.12 -14.45 -27.99
CA GLY A 92 -8.23 -14.57 -29.14
C GLY A 92 -7.76 -13.24 -29.73
N ALA A 93 -7.74 -12.18 -28.92
CA ALA A 93 -7.22 -10.85 -29.28
C ALA A 93 -5.79 -10.65 -28.77
N LEU A 94 -5.09 -9.66 -29.33
CA LEU A 94 -3.83 -9.17 -28.79
C LEU A 94 -4.08 -8.03 -27.78
N PRO A 95 -3.28 -7.90 -26.72
CA PRO A 95 -3.31 -6.72 -25.87
C PRO A 95 -3.09 -5.43 -26.68
N GLY A 96 -3.95 -4.44 -26.44
CA GLY A 96 -3.94 -3.13 -27.09
C GLY A 96 -3.37 -2.03 -26.21
N ARG A 97 -3.81 -0.80 -26.47
CA ARG A 97 -3.50 0.40 -25.70
C ARG A 97 -4.22 0.36 -24.35
N ILE A 98 -3.61 0.96 -23.34
CA ILE A 98 -4.24 1.25 -22.07
C ILE A 98 -4.30 2.78 -21.96
N THR A 99 -5.47 3.31 -21.66
CA THR A 99 -5.73 4.73 -21.43
C THR A 99 -6.31 4.87 -20.04
N THR A 100 -5.71 5.72 -19.21
CA THR A 100 -6.22 6.05 -17.88
C THR A 100 -6.74 7.49 -17.89
N VAL A 101 -7.95 7.69 -17.39
CA VAL A 101 -8.57 9.00 -17.17
C VAL A 101 -8.69 9.21 -15.67
N ALA A 102 -8.18 10.32 -15.15
CA ALA A 102 -8.30 10.66 -13.74
C ALA A 102 -9.06 11.99 -13.61
N ALA A 103 -10.08 12.04 -12.74
CA ALA A 103 -10.77 13.28 -12.43
C ALA A 103 -9.93 14.19 -11.51
N ASP A 104 -9.29 13.59 -10.52
CA ASP A 104 -8.28 14.23 -9.68
C ASP A 104 -6.91 13.57 -9.91
N ALA A 105 -5.97 14.35 -10.43
CA ALA A 105 -4.64 13.92 -10.81
C ALA A 105 -3.61 14.46 -9.82
N ARG A 106 -3.05 13.57 -9.01
CA ARG A 106 -2.18 13.93 -7.88
C ARG A 106 -0.74 13.53 -8.16
N TYR A 107 0.17 14.47 -7.94
CA TYR A 107 1.61 14.24 -8.01
C TYR A 107 2.24 14.73 -6.72
N ILE A 108 2.25 13.86 -5.70
CA ILE A 108 2.67 14.27 -4.36
C ILE A 108 4.17 13.98 -4.21
N THR A 109 4.98 15.04 -4.23
CA THR A 109 6.45 14.97 -4.20
C THR A 109 7.01 14.67 -2.81
N THR A 110 6.28 15.06 -1.77
CA THR A 110 6.66 14.98 -0.34
C THR A 110 5.64 14.21 0.51
N ALA A 111 4.81 13.39 -0.14
CA ALA A 111 3.96 12.41 0.54
C ALA A 111 4.87 11.39 1.24
N PRO A 112 4.79 11.21 2.57
CA PRO A 112 5.38 10.04 3.20
C PRO A 112 4.68 8.80 2.66
N MET A 113 5.24 8.20 1.60
CA MET A 113 4.88 6.90 1.05
C MET A 113 3.40 6.51 1.27
N GLN A 114 2.49 7.38 0.81
CA GLN A 114 1.05 7.43 1.16
C GLN A 114 0.21 6.28 0.57
N ALA A 115 0.88 5.20 0.20
CA ALA A 115 0.39 4.05 -0.56
C ALA A 115 1.06 2.75 -0.15
N ILE A 116 2.10 2.83 0.67
CA ILE A 116 2.92 1.69 1.01
C ILE A 116 2.40 1.19 2.33
N VAL A 117 1.72 0.03 2.26
CA VAL A 117 1.57 -0.88 3.40
C VAL A 117 2.90 -0.81 4.16
N PRO A 118 2.92 -0.29 5.40
CA PRO A 118 4.16 -0.07 6.11
C PRO A 118 5.01 -1.32 6.06
N ILE A 119 6.34 -1.17 5.87
CA ILE A 119 7.19 -2.31 5.51
C ILE A 119 7.08 -3.47 6.51
N VAL A 120 6.81 -3.16 7.78
CA VAL A 120 6.56 -4.15 8.83
C VAL A 120 5.30 -4.98 8.61
N ASP A 121 4.23 -4.38 8.12
CA ASP A 121 3.00 -5.10 7.76
C ASP A 121 3.26 -5.96 6.52
N ARG A 122 4.02 -5.43 5.55
CA ARG A 122 4.44 -6.20 4.37
C ARG A 122 5.32 -7.41 4.73
N TRP A 123 6.22 -7.27 5.71
CA TRP A 123 7.00 -8.38 6.22
C TRP A 123 6.11 -9.41 6.89
N SER A 124 5.07 -9.00 7.61
CA SER A 124 4.08 -9.94 8.18
C SER A 124 3.46 -10.83 7.10
N ASP A 125 3.12 -10.26 5.95
CA ASP A 125 2.48 -10.99 4.84
C ASP A 125 3.43 -11.84 3.99
N HIS A 126 4.65 -11.34 3.74
CA HIS A 126 5.53 -11.91 2.70
C HIS A 126 6.85 -12.46 3.23
N SER A 127 7.31 -12.04 4.41
CA SER A 127 8.62 -12.41 4.95
C SER A 127 8.64 -12.35 6.49
N PRO A 128 7.78 -13.11 7.19
CA PRO A 128 7.61 -13.01 8.65
C PRO A 128 8.90 -13.32 9.42
N GLU A 129 9.81 -14.11 8.83
CA GLU A 129 11.15 -14.33 9.36
C GLU A 129 11.96 -13.04 9.54
N THR A 130 11.70 -12.00 8.74
CA THR A 130 12.35 -10.70 8.87
C THR A 130 11.94 -10.00 10.16
N LEU A 131 10.68 -10.12 10.59
CA LEU A 131 10.21 -9.62 11.88
C LEU A 131 10.86 -10.37 13.05
N HIS A 132 11.13 -11.66 12.89
CA HIS A 132 11.87 -12.45 13.90
C HIS A 132 13.33 -12.00 14.00
N VAL A 133 14.00 -11.77 12.86
CA VAL A 133 15.36 -11.22 12.82
C VAL A 133 15.40 -9.85 13.50
N LEU A 134 14.43 -8.98 13.21
CA LEU A 134 14.30 -7.68 13.85
C LEU A 134 14.12 -7.80 15.37
N ALA A 135 13.20 -8.64 15.83
CA ALA A 135 12.95 -8.85 17.26
C ALA A 135 14.24 -9.27 18.00
N ASN A 136 14.97 -10.25 17.45
CA ASN A 136 16.24 -10.71 18.03
C ASN A 136 17.31 -9.61 18.03
N ALA A 137 17.39 -8.82 16.95
CA ALA A 137 18.34 -7.72 16.86
C ALA A 137 18.06 -6.66 17.95
N LEU A 138 16.79 -6.31 18.15
CA LEU A 138 16.37 -5.25 19.07
C LEU A 138 16.58 -5.60 20.56
N VAL A 139 16.45 -6.88 20.93
CA VAL A 139 16.64 -7.35 22.31
C VAL A 139 18.10 -7.69 22.61
N SER A 140 18.89 -8.05 21.59
CA SER A 140 20.29 -8.43 21.78
C SER A 140 21.21 -7.22 21.99
N ASP A 141 22.04 -7.28 23.04
CA ASP A 141 23.11 -6.31 23.29
C ASP A 141 24.37 -6.54 22.43
N LEU A 142 24.45 -7.67 21.71
CA LEU A 142 25.59 -7.97 20.83
C LEU A 142 25.58 -7.06 19.59
N PRO A 143 26.73 -6.74 18.99
CA PRO A 143 26.77 -6.01 17.72
C PRO A 143 25.88 -6.65 16.64
N PHE A 144 25.27 -5.82 15.79
CA PHE A 144 24.44 -6.35 14.70
C PHE A 144 25.30 -7.12 13.70
N THR A 145 24.82 -8.30 13.28
CA THR A 145 25.30 -8.94 12.06
C THR A 145 24.90 -8.12 10.84
N ALA A 146 25.54 -8.33 9.68
CA ALA A 146 25.22 -7.62 8.44
C ALA A 146 23.72 -7.69 8.10
N ARG A 147 23.11 -8.89 8.22
CA ARG A 147 21.67 -9.07 7.97
C ARG A 147 20.80 -8.33 8.97
N GLN A 148 21.18 -8.31 10.25
CA GLN A 148 20.44 -7.56 11.26
C GLN A 148 20.54 -6.05 11.04
N GLN A 149 21.71 -5.56 10.62
CA GLN A 149 21.91 -4.14 10.31
C GLN A 149 20.97 -3.69 9.18
N GLU A 150 20.92 -4.43 8.07
CA GLU A 150 20.00 -4.14 6.95
C GLU A 150 18.54 -4.05 7.41
N VAL A 151 18.09 -5.02 8.21
CA VAL A 151 16.70 -5.08 8.70
C VAL A 151 16.41 -3.93 9.68
N VAL A 152 17.37 -3.58 10.54
CA VAL A 152 17.25 -2.44 11.45
C VAL A 152 17.21 -1.12 10.69
N ASP A 153 18.03 -0.96 9.65
CA ASP A 153 18.04 0.25 8.82
C ASP A 153 16.70 0.44 8.09
N GLU A 154 16.15 -0.64 7.51
CA GLU A 154 14.81 -0.63 6.89
C GLU A 154 13.70 -0.31 7.92
N TRP A 155 13.81 -0.85 9.14
CA TRP A 155 12.90 -0.53 10.24
C TRP A 155 12.97 0.94 10.65
N LEU A 156 14.18 1.49 10.82
CA LEU A 156 14.39 2.90 11.17
C LEU A 156 13.85 3.82 10.07
N LEU A 157 14.05 3.48 8.80
CA LEU A 157 13.46 4.18 7.67
C LEU A 157 11.92 4.12 7.73
N SER A 158 11.34 2.96 8.05
CA SER A 158 9.89 2.84 8.24
C SER A 158 9.36 3.75 9.35
N LEU A 159 10.05 3.81 10.49
CA LEU A 159 9.69 4.72 11.59
C LEU A 159 9.76 6.19 11.16
N GLU A 160 10.76 6.57 10.36
CA GLU A 160 10.89 7.93 9.82
C GLU A 160 9.73 8.28 8.88
N ASN A 161 9.35 7.36 7.99
CA ASN A 161 8.20 7.56 7.11
C ASN A 161 6.89 7.72 7.88
N GLN A 162 6.68 6.91 8.94
CA GLN A 162 5.51 7.06 9.80
C GLN A 162 5.55 8.37 10.62
N LEU A 163 6.73 8.81 11.05
CA LEU A 163 6.89 10.11 11.71
C LEU A 163 6.53 11.26 10.77
N LEU A 164 6.94 11.22 9.51
CA LEU A 164 6.52 12.20 8.50
C LEU A 164 5.00 12.20 8.33
N ALA A 165 4.35 11.03 8.38
CA ALA A 165 2.89 10.95 8.35
C ALA A 165 2.24 11.70 9.54
N THR A 166 2.86 11.73 10.72
CA THR A 166 2.30 12.50 11.86
C THR A 166 2.37 14.03 11.71
N GLN A 167 3.00 14.57 10.67
CA GLN A 167 3.28 16.01 10.58
C GLN A 167 2.13 16.84 10.01
N ALA A 168 1.33 16.26 9.12
CA ALA A 168 0.24 16.96 8.48
C ALA A 168 -0.91 16.01 8.15
N TRP A 169 -2.12 16.51 8.33
CA TRP A 169 -3.34 15.83 7.90
C TRP A 169 -3.31 15.59 6.38
N ASN A 170 -3.82 14.44 5.95
CA ASN A 170 -3.96 14.06 4.55
C ASN A 170 -5.36 13.48 4.31
N GLU A 171 -6.10 14.10 3.40
CA GLU A 171 -7.45 13.65 3.00
C GLU A 171 -7.47 12.24 2.40
N ASP A 172 -6.33 11.78 1.88
CA ASP A 172 -6.17 10.43 1.30
C ASP A 172 -5.89 9.35 2.34
N GLY A 173 -5.79 9.75 3.60
CA GLY A 173 -5.46 8.88 4.70
C GLY A 173 -3.97 8.88 5.06
N MET A 174 -3.71 8.23 6.19
CA MET A 174 -2.40 8.10 6.80
C MET A 174 -1.94 6.65 6.70
N PRO A 175 -0.70 6.36 6.27
CA PRO A 175 -0.16 5.00 6.36
C PRO A 175 0.04 4.65 7.83
N VAL A 176 -0.65 3.61 8.30
CA VAL A 176 -0.63 3.18 9.69
C VAL A 176 -0.28 1.71 9.76
N ALA A 177 0.79 1.38 10.50
CA ALA A 177 1.20 0.00 10.69
C ALA A 177 0.38 -0.66 11.79
N LEU A 178 -0.08 -1.89 11.57
CA LEU A 178 -0.85 -2.61 12.57
C LEU A 178 -0.36 -4.06 12.74
N GLU A 179 -0.63 -4.91 11.77
CA GLU A 179 -0.39 -6.36 11.89
C GLU A 179 1.10 -6.69 12.08
N GLY A 180 1.98 -5.98 11.37
CA GLY A 180 3.42 -6.13 11.51
C GLY A 180 3.94 -5.71 12.88
N LEU A 181 3.36 -4.64 13.47
CA LEU A 181 3.70 -4.22 14.83
C LEU A 181 3.21 -5.23 15.87
N GLU A 182 2.02 -5.80 15.67
CA GLU A 182 1.47 -6.85 16.53
C GLU A 182 2.34 -8.11 16.50
N THR A 183 2.72 -8.55 15.30
CA THR A 183 3.61 -9.70 15.11
C THR A 183 4.99 -9.43 15.72
N LEU A 184 5.58 -8.26 15.49
CA LEU A 184 6.86 -7.88 16.10
C LEU A 184 6.78 -7.90 17.63
N ARG A 185 5.73 -7.31 18.22
CA ARG A 185 5.51 -7.34 19.66
C ARG A 185 5.34 -8.77 20.17
N SER A 186 4.64 -9.64 19.44
CA SER A 186 4.45 -11.03 19.83
C SER A 186 5.78 -11.79 19.94
N TYR A 187 6.72 -11.55 19.00
CA TYR A 187 8.06 -12.12 19.06
C TYR A 187 8.87 -11.56 20.22
N LEU A 188 8.79 -10.26 20.47
CA LEU A 188 9.48 -9.64 21.60
C LEU A 188 8.99 -10.19 22.93
N VAL A 189 7.68 -10.35 23.11
CA VAL A 189 7.08 -10.92 24.33
C VAL A 189 7.45 -12.40 24.47
N ALA A 190 7.42 -13.17 23.38
CA ALA A 190 7.77 -14.59 23.39
C ALA A 190 9.24 -14.84 23.73
N SER A 191 10.12 -13.89 23.44
CA SER A 191 11.54 -13.94 23.82
C SER A 191 11.80 -13.60 25.29
N GLU A 192 10.75 -13.32 26.09
CA GLU A 192 10.83 -12.95 27.52
C GLU A 192 11.98 -11.97 27.82
N PRO A 193 11.89 -10.71 27.35
CA PRO A 193 13.03 -9.82 27.37
C PRO A 193 13.39 -9.50 28.82
N GLU A 194 14.51 -10.07 29.28
CA GLU A 194 15.03 -9.82 30.62
C GLU A 194 15.56 -8.38 30.74
N THR A 195 15.97 -7.79 29.61
CA THR A 195 16.54 -6.45 29.54
C THR A 195 15.47 -5.38 29.70
N GLN A 196 15.81 -4.31 30.44
CA GLN A 196 14.94 -3.14 30.60
C GLN A 196 14.58 -2.51 29.25
N LYS A 197 15.52 -2.55 28.29
CA LYS A 197 15.34 -2.08 26.92
C LYS A 197 14.25 -2.87 26.19
N GLY A 198 14.29 -4.20 26.24
CA GLY A 198 13.29 -5.05 25.57
C GLY A 198 11.88 -4.86 26.15
N LYS A 199 11.76 -4.72 27.48
CA LYS A 199 10.49 -4.38 28.14
C LYS A 199 9.96 -3.01 27.68
N ALA A 200 10.79 -1.98 27.71
CA ALA A 200 10.41 -0.64 27.25
C ALA A 200 9.97 -0.64 25.78
N LEU A 201 10.64 -1.40 24.92
CA LEU A 201 10.31 -1.50 23.50
C LEU A 201 8.94 -2.19 23.30
N SER A 202 8.67 -3.29 24.01
CA SER A 202 7.35 -3.94 24.00
C SER A 202 6.24 -3.02 24.48
N ASP A 203 6.47 -2.25 25.55
CA ASP A 203 5.48 -1.31 26.10
C ASP A 203 5.16 -0.16 25.14
N VAL A 204 6.19 0.39 24.47
CA VAL A 204 5.98 1.44 23.47
C VAL A 204 5.24 0.89 22.25
N LEU A 205 5.59 -0.32 21.77
CA LEU A 205 4.87 -0.97 20.68
C LEU A 205 3.39 -1.18 21.03
N GLU A 206 3.08 -1.62 22.25
CA GLU A 206 1.69 -1.78 22.70
C GLU A 206 0.89 -0.48 22.63
N ARG A 207 1.46 0.61 23.14
CA ARG A 207 0.84 1.94 23.08
C ARG A 207 0.65 2.39 21.63
N GLN A 208 1.63 2.15 20.76
CA GLN A 208 1.54 2.51 19.35
C GLN A 208 0.46 1.71 18.62
N ILE A 209 0.40 0.39 18.83
CA ILE A 209 -0.64 -0.49 18.29
C ILE A 209 -2.02 -0.01 18.75
N ALA A 210 -2.18 0.33 20.04
CA ALA A 210 -3.45 0.83 20.56
C ALA A 210 -3.90 2.14 19.90
N LEU A 211 -2.99 3.10 19.72
CA LEU A 211 -3.28 4.34 18.99
C LEU A 211 -3.67 4.06 17.54
N ASN A 212 -2.93 3.17 16.87
CA ASN A 212 -3.19 2.79 15.48
C ASN A 212 -4.53 2.06 15.32
N LYS A 213 -4.92 1.20 16.26
CA LYS A 213 -6.25 0.59 16.30
C LYS A 213 -7.36 1.62 16.47
N ASN A 214 -7.18 2.57 17.38
CA ASN A 214 -8.17 3.61 17.64
C ASN A 214 -8.36 4.51 16.40
N TRP A 215 -7.26 4.91 15.75
CA TRP A 215 -7.29 5.60 14.46
C TRP A 215 -8.01 4.79 13.38
N THR A 216 -7.64 3.51 13.22
CA THR A 216 -8.22 2.64 12.19
C THR A 216 -9.73 2.46 12.38
N ARG A 217 -10.22 2.55 13.62
CA ARG A 217 -11.65 2.44 14.00
C ARG A 217 -12.40 3.78 13.97
N SER A 218 -11.71 4.91 13.93
CA SER A 218 -12.34 6.24 13.92
C SER A 218 -12.92 6.58 12.54
N LYS A 219 -13.44 7.80 12.39
CA LYS A 219 -13.88 8.29 11.07
C LYS A 219 -12.71 8.72 10.18
N ARG A 220 -11.49 8.72 10.72
CA ARG A 220 -10.25 9.15 10.07
C ARG A 220 -10.41 10.52 9.44
N GLN A 221 -10.91 11.47 10.21
CA GLN A 221 -11.04 12.86 9.81
C GLN A 221 -9.97 13.72 10.50
N GLU A 222 -9.83 14.97 10.07
CA GLU A 222 -8.87 15.92 10.65
C GLU A 222 -8.92 15.99 12.20
N PRO A 223 -10.10 16.03 12.87
CA PRO A 223 -10.15 16.00 14.34
C PRO A 223 -9.62 14.70 14.95
N ASP A 224 -9.84 13.56 14.29
CA ASP A 224 -9.27 12.29 14.75
C ASP A 224 -7.74 12.29 14.61
N PHE A 225 -7.22 12.99 13.59
CA PHE A 225 -5.79 13.08 13.31
C PHE A 225 -5.09 13.92 14.37
N GLU A 226 -5.70 15.03 14.77
CA GLU A 226 -5.21 15.89 15.86
C GLU A 226 -5.07 15.13 17.19
N ILE A 227 -5.91 14.10 17.42
CA ILE A 227 -5.83 13.23 18.60
C ILE A 227 -4.75 12.15 18.43
N TRP A 228 -4.69 11.51 17.26
CA TRP A 228 -3.78 10.39 16.99
C TRP A 228 -2.31 10.83 16.83
N ALA A 229 -2.07 11.90 16.08
CA ALA A 229 -0.73 12.29 15.62
C ALA A 229 0.26 12.61 16.75
N PRO A 230 -0.10 13.36 17.82
CA PRO A 230 0.85 13.67 18.90
C PRO A 230 1.33 12.44 19.65
N GLY A 231 0.42 11.53 20.00
CA GLY A 231 0.74 10.28 20.70
C GLY A 231 1.59 9.35 19.84
N THR A 232 1.23 9.22 18.56
CA THR A 232 1.99 8.41 17.61
C THR A 232 3.39 8.98 17.41
N LYS A 233 3.52 10.29 17.24
CA LYS A 233 4.82 10.96 17.10
C LYS A 233 5.75 10.65 18.29
N ALA A 234 5.23 10.78 19.51
CA ALA A 234 6.01 10.50 20.72
C ALA A 234 6.46 9.03 20.79
N ASN A 235 5.55 8.09 20.56
CA ASN A 235 5.87 6.66 20.58
C ASN A 235 6.87 6.28 19.49
N LEU A 236 6.71 6.76 18.25
CA LEU A 236 7.63 6.48 17.15
C LEU A 236 9.04 7.03 17.42
N GLN A 237 9.15 8.22 18.05
CA GLN A 237 10.44 8.76 18.50
C GLN A 237 11.08 7.87 19.57
N SER A 238 10.30 7.38 20.54
CA SER A 238 10.80 6.43 21.54
C SER A 238 11.23 5.10 20.91
N LEU A 239 10.45 4.54 19.98
CA LEU A 239 10.82 3.33 19.25
C LEU A 239 12.14 3.51 18.50
N ARG A 240 12.33 4.66 17.84
CA ARG A 240 13.58 4.97 17.14
C ARG A 240 14.78 4.97 18.09
N GLN A 241 14.66 5.66 19.22
CA GLN A 241 15.71 5.71 20.25
C GLN A 241 16.03 4.34 20.83
N LEU A 242 15.00 3.54 21.12
CA LEU A 242 15.16 2.17 21.63
C LEU A 242 15.68 1.21 20.55
N SER A 243 15.51 1.50 19.26
CA SER A 243 15.96 0.63 18.16
C SER A 243 17.41 0.85 17.78
N THR A 244 17.96 2.05 18.06
CA THR A 244 19.39 2.32 17.89
C THR A 244 20.20 1.65 19.01
N LYS A 245 21.37 1.11 18.66
CA LYS A 245 22.41 0.84 19.67
C LYS A 245 23.11 2.17 19.94
N GLY A 246 23.35 2.48 21.21
CA GLY A 246 24.22 3.61 21.55
C GLY A 246 25.56 3.37 20.85
N THR A 247 26.04 4.36 20.12
CA THR A 247 27.45 4.41 19.75
C THR A 247 28.21 4.64 21.05
N ASP A 248 28.72 3.56 21.65
CA ASP A 248 29.79 3.68 22.63
C ASP A 248 31.03 4.14 21.85
N ASP A 249 31.25 5.46 21.84
CA ASP A 249 32.56 6.10 21.64
C ASP A 249 32.92 6.87 22.92
#